data_AF-A0AAD5MC90-F1
#
_entry.id   AF-A0AAD5MC90-F1
#
_cell.length_a   1.000
_cell.length_b   1.000
_cell.length_c   1.000
_cell.angle_alpha   90.00
_cell.angle_beta   90.00
_cell.angle_gamma   90.00
#
_symmetry.space_group_name_H-M   'P 1'
#
loop_
_entity.id
_entity.type
_entity.pdbx_description
1 polymer ?
#
loop_
_entity_poly.entity_id
_entity_poly.type
_entity_poly.pdbx_seq_one_letter_code
_entity_poly.pdbx_strand_id
1 'polypeptide(L)'
;MYFLIARTFQGVAFSATFPIIGAVTADWAVLTEHGLFVGLLTGCTQLSNMFTMPVSGTLCSTSWGWQSVYYVHAGLSVFAFCLWILIYKDRPDEHPMVSAEELNRLQKGKLTK
;
A
#
# COMPACT_ATOMS: atom_id res chain seq x y z
N MET A 1 24.19 -2.42 -17.11
CA MET A 1 22.94 -2.01 -17.79
C MET A 1 21.70 -2.60 -17.12
N TYR A 2 21.58 -3.93 -16.94
CA TYR A 2 20.42 -4.56 -16.27
C TYR A 2 20.05 -3.99 -14.89
N PHE A 3 21.05 -3.70 -14.04
CA PHE A 3 20.81 -3.09 -12.74
C PHE A 3 20.12 -1.71 -12.83
N LEU A 4 20.54 -0.88 -13.80
CA LEU A 4 19.94 0.44 -14.00
C LEU A 4 18.50 0.32 -14.47
N ILE A 5 18.22 -0.61 -15.39
CA ILE A 5 16.87 -0.91 -15.87
C ILE A 5 15.98 -1.31 -14.70
N ALA A 6 16.44 -2.24 -13.85
CA ALA A 6 15.70 -2.68 -12.68
C ALA A 6 15.39 -1.52 -11.71
N ARG A 7 16.37 -0.63 -11.48
CA ARG A 7 16.17 0.58 -10.65
C ARG A 7 15.18 1.57 -11.25
N THR A 8 15.16 1.74 -12.56
CA THR A 8 14.17 2.58 -13.25
C THR A 8 12.76 2.02 -13.05
N PHE A 9 12.56 0.72 -13.26
CA PHE A 9 11.25 0.08 -13.01
C PHE A 9 10.80 0.21 -11.56
N GLN A 10 11.71 0.02 -10.60
CA GLN A 10 11.41 0.22 -9.19
C GLN A 10 10.97 1.66 -8.89
N GLY A 11 11.64 2.66 -9.48
CA GLY A 11 11.28 4.07 -9.31
C GLY A 11 9.91 4.40 -9.91
N VAL A 12 9.63 3.92 -11.13
CA VAL A 12 8.33 4.09 -11.78
C VAL A 12 7.21 3.47 -10.94
N ALA A 13 7.41 2.24 -10.46
CA ALA A 13 6.43 1.56 -9.62
C ALA A 13 6.14 2.32 -8.31
N PHE A 14 7.18 2.88 -7.68
CA PHE A 14 7.02 3.62 -6.42
C PHE A 14 6.35 5.00 -6.60
N SER A 15 6.46 5.61 -7.78
CA SER A 15 5.96 6.97 -8.03
C SER A 15 4.45 7.16 -7.79
N ALA A 16 3.66 6.10 -7.98
CA ALA A 16 2.21 6.14 -7.82
C ALA A 16 1.75 6.13 -6.34
N THR A 17 2.65 5.89 -5.38
CA THR A 17 2.27 5.69 -3.97
C THR A 17 1.55 6.92 -3.38
N PHE A 18 2.15 8.11 -3.49
CA PHE A 18 1.57 9.32 -2.91
C PHE A 18 0.24 9.76 -3.52
N PRO A 19 0.04 9.76 -4.87
CA PRO A 19 -1.27 10.08 -5.43
C PRO A 19 -2.35 9.05 -5.03
N ILE A 20 -1.99 7.77 -4.91
CA ILE A 20 -2.92 6.73 -4.43
C ILE A 20 -3.34 6.99 -2.99
N ILE A 21 -2.40 7.38 -2.10
CA ILE A 21 -2.74 7.75 -0.71
C ILE A 21 -3.80 8.85 -0.68
N GLY A 22 -3.66 9.87 -1.54
CA GLY A 22 -4.64 10.94 -1.69
C GLY A 22 -5.98 10.44 -2.20
N ALA A 23 -6.00 9.62 -3.25
CA ALA A 23 -7.22 9.06 -3.83
C ALA A 23 -7.97 8.16 -2.82
N VAL A 24 -7.27 7.24 -2.17
CA VAL A 24 -7.84 6.36 -1.13
C VAL A 24 -8.43 7.20 -0.01
N THR A 25 -7.72 8.21 0.49
CA THR A 25 -8.24 9.09 1.54
C THR A 25 -9.48 9.85 1.07
N ALA A 26 -9.47 10.37 -0.16
CA ALA A 26 -10.59 11.13 -0.71
C ALA A 26 -11.86 10.30 -0.82
N ASP A 27 -11.75 9.03 -1.22
CA ASP A 27 -12.93 8.17 -1.44
C ASP A 27 -13.32 7.41 -0.14
N TRP A 28 -12.36 6.90 0.63
CA TRP A 28 -12.59 6.01 1.79
C TRP A 28 -12.53 6.65 3.17
N ALA A 29 -12.15 7.94 3.31
CA ALA A 29 -12.14 8.61 4.61
C ALA A 29 -13.21 9.72 4.71
N VAL A 30 -13.79 9.89 5.91
CA VAL A 30 -14.63 11.04 6.25
C VAL A 30 -13.74 12.29 6.37
N LEU A 31 -14.25 13.47 5.99
CA LEU A 31 -13.46 14.71 5.95
C LEU A 31 -12.76 15.05 7.29
N THR A 32 -13.39 14.74 8.42
CA THR A 32 -12.82 14.92 9.76
C THR A 32 -11.70 13.94 10.09
N GLU A 33 -11.62 12.81 9.38
CA GLU A 33 -10.67 11.71 9.61
C GLU A 33 -9.58 11.64 8.52
N HIS A 34 -9.58 12.57 7.55
CA HIS A 34 -8.58 12.63 6.48
C HIS A 34 -7.14 12.66 7.02
N GLY A 35 -6.90 13.44 8.07
CA GLY A 35 -5.58 13.52 8.70
C GLY A 35 -5.12 12.18 9.28
N LEU A 36 -6.03 11.41 9.87
CA LEU A 36 -5.73 10.07 10.40
C LEU A 36 -5.40 9.10 9.27
N PHE A 37 -6.21 9.06 8.21
CA PHE A 37 -5.99 8.19 7.06
C PHE A 37 -4.66 8.49 6.36
N VAL A 38 -4.37 9.77 6.08
CA VAL A 38 -3.08 10.17 5.49
C VAL A 38 -1.93 9.81 6.42
N GLY A 39 -2.04 10.06 7.73
CA GLY A 39 -1.02 9.71 8.71
C GLY A 39 -0.72 8.21 8.74
N LEU A 40 -1.76 7.37 8.75
CA LEU A 40 -1.61 5.91 8.72
C LEU A 40 -1.00 5.42 7.40
N LEU A 41 -1.50 5.92 6.27
CA LEU A 41 -1.05 5.50 4.94
C LEU A 41 0.38 5.97 4.64
N THR A 42 0.79 7.15 5.10
CA THR A 42 2.18 7.63 4.95
C THR A 42 3.15 6.95 5.93
N GLY A 43 2.65 6.54 7.10
CA GLY A 43 3.41 5.81 8.12
C GLY A 43 3.95 4.45 7.67
N CYS A 44 3.41 3.89 6.58
CA CYS A 44 3.88 2.62 6.01
C CYS A 44 5.39 2.64 5.68
N THR A 45 5.94 3.80 5.32
CA THR A 45 7.36 3.98 4.94
C THR A 45 8.32 3.69 6.10
N GLN A 46 7.96 4.10 7.31
CA GLN A 46 8.76 3.85 8.51
C GLN A 46 8.54 2.43 9.01
N LEU A 47 7.29 1.96 8.99
CA LEU A 47 6.93 0.59 9.40
C LEU A 47 7.60 -0.45 8.49
N SER A 48 7.62 -0.25 7.18
CA SER A 48 8.23 -1.20 6.24
C SER A 48 9.72 -1.38 6.51
N ASN A 49 10.44 -0.29 6.81
CA ASN A 49 11.87 -0.36 7.15
C ASN A 49 12.11 -1.11 8.46
N MET A 50 11.26 -0.90 9.46
CA MET A 50 11.35 -1.57 10.76
C MET A 50 11.32 -3.10 10.62
N PHE A 51 10.54 -3.63 9.67
CA PHE A 51 10.47 -5.07 9.40
C PHE A 51 11.48 -5.54 8.36
N THR A 52 11.64 -4.80 7.25
CA THR A 52 12.48 -5.19 6.11
C THR A 52 13.94 -5.29 6.51
N MET A 53 14.45 -4.36 7.33
CA MET A 53 15.88 -4.33 7.69
C MET A 53 16.30 -5.56 8.52
N PRO A 54 15.66 -5.91 9.65
CA PRO A 54 16.02 -7.10 10.42
C PRO A 54 15.85 -8.39 9.62
N VAL A 55 14.73 -8.54 8.88
CA VAL A 55 14.46 -9.71 8.05
C VAL A 55 15.52 -9.87 6.96
N SER A 56 15.90 -8.77 6.30
CA SER A 56 16.97 -8.82 5.30
C SER A 56 18.32 -9.18 5.93
N GLY A 57 18.61 -8.66 7.12
CA GLY A 57 19.85 -8.98 7.86
C GLY A 57 19.97 -10.46 8.24
N THR A 58 18.88 -11.06 8.73
CA THR A 58 18.85 -12.49 9.09
C THR A 58 18.94 -13.38 7.86
N LEU A 59 18.23 -13.04 6.78
CA LEU A 59 18.28 -13.75 5.50
C LEU A 59 19.69 -13.72 4.88
N CYS A 60 20.34 -12.56 4.87
CA CYS A 60 21.71 -12.41 4.40
C CYS A 60 22.73 -13.25 5.18
N SER A 61 22.47 -13.51 6.46
CA SER A 61 23.35 -14.31 7.33
C SER A 61 23.19 -15.82 7.12
N THR A 62 22.15 -16.24 6.40
CA THR A 62 21.86 -17.65 6.10
C THR A 62 22.68 -18.10 4.88
N SER A 63 22.88 -19.42 4.73
CA SER A 63 23.58 -20.02 3.57
C SER A 63 22.98 -19.69 2.20
N TRP A 64 21.76 -19.15 2.17
CA TRP A 64 21.05 -18.73 0.96
C TRP A 64 21.48 -17.35 0.46
N GLY A 65 22.28 -16.62 1.24
CA GLY A 65 22.90 -15.35 0.87
C GLY A 65 21.89 -14.21 0.63
N TRP A 66 22.39 -13.13 0.04
CA TRP A 66 21.65 -11.89 -0.18
C TRP A 66 20.51 -12.04 -1.20
N GLN A 67 20.60 -13.01 -2.10
CA GLN A 67 19.58 -13.25 -3.13
C GLN A 67 18.24 -13.66 -2.50
N SER A 68 18.28 -14.36 -1.37
CA SER A 68 17.08 -14.79 -0.64
C SER A 68 16.19 -13.62 -0.22
N VAL A 69 16.77 -12.46 0.08
CA VAL A 69 16.04 -11.23 0.43
C VAL A 69 15.08 -10.85 -0.69
N TYR A 70 15.54 -10.88 -1.94
CA TYR A 70 14.73 -10.51 -3.10
C TYR A 70 13.58 -11.49 -3.31
N TYR A 71 13.84 -12.80 -3.19
CA TYR A 71 12.80 -13.82 -3.37
C TYR A 71 11.72 -13.76 -2.30
N VAL A 72 12.10 -13.60 -1.03
CA VAL A 72 11.16 -13.51 0.09
C VAL A 72 10.28 -12.27 -0.02
N HIS A 73 10.87 -11.10 -0.27
CA HIS A 73 10.10 -9.86 -0.42
C HIS A 73 9.23 -9.88 -1.67
N ALA A 74 9.72 -10.42 -2.79
CA ALA A 74 8.91 -10.58 -4.01
C ALA A 74 7.69 -11.49 -3.76
N GLY A 75 7.89 -12.62 -3.07
CA GLY A 75 6.79 -13.52 -2.70
C GLY A 75 5.74 -12.83 -1.82
N LEU A 76 6.19 -12.10 -0.80
CA LEU A 76 5.29 -11.34 0.08
C LEU A 76 4.55 -10.23 -0.67
N SER A 77 5.23 -9.51 -1.58
CA SER A 77 4.61 -8.48 -2.41
C SER A 77 3.55 -9.05 -3.35
N VAL A 78 3.82 -10.19 -4.01
CA VAL A 78 2.83 -10.86 -4.87
C VAL A 78 1.64 -11.32 -4.04
N PHE A 79 1.87 -11.93 -2.87
CA PHE A 79 0.80 -12.36 -1.98
C PHE A 79 -0.07 -11.18 -1.53
N ALA A 80 0.54 -10.08 -1.08
CA ALA A 80 -0.17 -8.88 -0.67
C ALA A 80 -0.95 -8.24 -1.84
N PHE A 81 -0.39 -8.24 -3.05
CA PHE A 81 -1.06 -7.77 -4.25
C PHE A 81 -2.28 -8.63 -4.61
N CYS A 82 -2.17 -9.96 -4.52
CA CYS A 82 -3.31 -10.85 -4.71
C CYS A 82 -4.43 -10.58 -3.70
N LEU A 83 -4.09 -10.41 -2.42
CA LEU A 83 -5.08 -10.03 -1.40
C LEU A 83 -5.71 -8.67 -1.72
N TRP A 84 -4.92 -7.69 -2.15
CA TRP A 84 -5.41 -6.36 -2.51
C TRP A 84 -6.41 -6.42 -3.67
N ILE A 85 -6.14 -7.18 -4.74
CA ILE A 85 -7.08 -7.37 -5.87
C ILE A 85 -8.42 -7.96 -5.40
N LEU A 86 -8.39 -8.88 -4.45
CA LEU A 86 -9.59 -9.57 -3.97
C LEU A 86 -10.43 -8.69 -3.03
N ILE A 87 -9.78 -7.85 -2.23
CA ILE A 87 -10.42 -7.10 -1.14
C ILE A 87 -10.73 -5.66 -1.57
N TYR A 88 -9.77 -4.97 -2.16
CA TYR A 88 -9.87 -3.54 -2.39
C TYR A 88 -10.80 -3.20 -3.58
N LYS A 89 -11.62 -2.17 -3.40
CA LYS A 89 -12.41 -1.52 -4.45
C LYS A 89 -12.11 -0.03 -4.44
N ASP A 90 -11.99 0.57 -5.62
CA ASP A 90 -11.71 2.01 -5.72
C ASP A 90 -12.85 2.82 -5.09
N ARG A 91 -14.09 2.35 -5.28
CA ARG A 91 -15.30 3.01 -4.82
C ARG A 91 -15.94 2.27 -3.64
N PRO A 92 -16.30 2.99 -2.55
CA PRO A 92 -16.94 2.36 -1.39
C PRO A 92 -18.36 1.86 -1.71
N ASP A 93 -19.06 2.45 -2.67
CA ASP A 93 -20.39 1.99 -3.12
C ASP A 93 -20.38 0.65 -3.87
N GLU A 94 -19.23 0.23 -4.38
CA GLU A 94 -19.06 -1.07 -5.05
C GLU A 94 -18.63 -2.18 -4.08
N HIS A 95 -18.28 -1.83 -2.84
CA HIS A 95 -17.71 -2.77 -1.89
C HIS A 95 -18.82 -3.47 -1.08
N PRO A 96 -18.92 -4.82 -1.14
CA PRO A 96 -20.07 -5.55 -0.57
C PRO A 96 -20.15 -5.50 0.95
N MET A 97 -19.05 -5.16 1.64
CA MET A 97 -19.03 -5.03 3.10
C MET A 97 -19.34 -3.62 3.60
N VAL A 98 -19.49 -2.63 2.71
CA VAL A 98 -19.81 -1.25 3.11
C VAL A 98 -21.32 -1.14 3.30
N SER A 99 -21.73 -0.73 4.49
CA SER A 99 -23.15 -0.54 4.82
C SER A 99 -23.69 0.78 4.24
N ALA A 100 -25.01 0.87 4.05
CA ALA A 100 -25.64 2.11 3.58
C ALA A 100 -25.43 3.30 4.55
N GLU A 101 -25.36 3.03 5.85
CA GLU A 101 -25.07 4.04 6.87
C GLU A 101 -23.62 4.54 6.76
N GLU A 102 -22.66 3.63 6.62
CA GLU A 102 -21.25 3.98 6.43
C GLU A 102 -21.04 4.77 5.13
N LEU A 103 -21.67 4.34 4.03
CA LEU A 103 -21.60 5.05 2.76
C LEU A 103 -22.12 6.50 2.89
N ASN A 104 -23.24 6.69 3.59
CA ASN A 104 -23.79 8.03 3.85
C ASN A 104 -22.80 8.89 4.66
N ARG A 105 -22.17 8.32 5.68
CA ARG A 105 -21.13 9.00 6.48
C ARG A 105 -19.92 9.39 5.64
N LEU A 106 -19.46 8.51 4.75
CA LEU A 106 -18.33 8.76 3.85
C LEU A 106 -18.62 9.88 2.84
N GLN A 107 -19.86 9.98 2.36
CA GLN A 107 -20.28 10.99 1.37
C GLN A 107 -20.61 12.35 2.01
N LYS A 108 -20.92 12.39 3.31
CA LYS A 108 -21.33 13.61 4.01
C LYS A 108 -20.26 14.70 3.92
N GLY A 109 -20.60 15.81 3.28
CA GLY A 109 -19.70 16.97 3.11
C GLY A 109 -18.72 16.87 1.95
N LYS A 110 -18.76 15.79 1.14
CA LYS A 110 -18.04 15.71 -0.13
C LYS A 110 -18.92 16.26 -1.25
N LEU A 111 -18.36 17.12 -2.10
CA LEU A 111 -19.02 17.50 -3.35
C LEU A 111 -19.10 16.24 -4.21
N THR A 112 -20.31 15.81 -4.58
CA THR A 112 -20.52 14.64 -5.43
C THR A 112 -19.76 14.84 -6.74
N LYS A 113 -18.91 13.86 -7.11
CA LYS A 113 -18.21 13.84 -8.41
C LYS A 113 -19.20 13.60 -9.54
#